data_AF-A0A833EA47-F1
#
_entry.id   AF-A0A833EA47-F1
#
_cell.length_a   1.000
_cell.length_b   1.000
_cell.length_c   1.000
_cell.angle_alpha   90.00
_cell.angle_beta   90.00
_cell.angle_gamma   90.00
#
_symmetry.space_group_name_H-M   'P 1'
#
loop_
_entity.id
_entity.type
_entity.pdbx_description
1 polymer ?
#
loop_
_entity_poly.entity_id
_entity_poly.type
_entity_poly.pdbx_seq_one_letter_code
_entity_poly.pdbx_strand_id
1 'polypeptide(L)'
;MGEGIGVGGVIAVNNDTPFFPLDSNVRIHGHKLVCSYVINGKPAKYILDRRRIDRPYSLLHRALTPLYLRSFLTRPLYVYLMAVRTILGIRNRFERTKPLGVVEASYVIGDNYVDVGINLDGVDADGVFVANEFSGRLFTQLYIDGVKARRFEPWMEITGCREATLYSPYLRISVTLPNLGSCKMLAGREVLARRLDWAGVSYLAKPNTSLRYRVVLRNHAA
;
A
#
# COMPACT_ATOMS: atom_id res chain seq x y z
N MET A 1 15.79 6.40 -2.41
CA MET A 1 14.69 5.79 -3.20
C MET A 1 13.75 5.16 -2.19
N GLY A 2 12.49 5.62 -2.14
CA GLY A 2 11.49 5.10 -1.20
C GLY A 2 10.98 3.73 -1.64
N GLU A 3 10.37 2.99 -0.70
CA GLU A 3 9.81 1.64 -0.91
C GLU A 3 8.43 1.64 -1.59
N GLY A 4 8.03 2.75 -2.21
CA GLY A 4 6.70 2.88 -2.82
C GLY A 4 6.44 1.80 -3.86
N ILE A 5 5.34 1.06 -3.69
CA ILE A 5 4.92 -0.06 -4.55
C ILE A 5 4.51 0.44 -5.96
N GLY A 6 4.28 1.74 -6.13
CA GLY A 6 3.83 2.35 -7.38
C GLY A 6 2.31 2.40 -7.47
N VAL A 7 1.78 2.46 -8.70
CA VAL A 7 0.34 2.58 -8.97
C VAL A 7 -0.27 1.19 -9.16
N GLY A 8 -1.35 0.90 -8.42
CA GLY A 8 -2.07 -0.37 -8.54
C GLY A 8 -1.32 -1.61 -8.04
N GLY A 9 -0.44 -1.47 -7.05
CA GLY A 9 0.17 -2.60 -6.36
C GLY A 9 -0.88 -3.46 -5.65
N VAL A 10 -0.69 -4.77 -5.60
CA VAL A 10 -1.74 -5.69 -5.09
C VAL A 10 -1.25 -6.49 -3.91
N ILE A 11 -2.06 -6.54 -2.84
CA ILE A 11 -1.78 -7.31 -1.63
C ILE A 11 -3.09 -7.97 -1.19
N ALA A 12 -3.15 -9.29 -1.15
CA ALA A 12 -4.33 -9.99 -0.62
C ALA A 12 -4.25 -10.07 0.90
N VAL A 13 -5.41 -10.13 1.56
CA VAL A 13 -5.53 -10.35 3.00
C VAL A 13 -6.39 -11.58 3.22
N ASN A 14 -5.86 -12.54 3.94
CA ASN A 14 -6.60 -13.75 4.31
C ASN A 14 -6.29 -14.06 5.79
N ASN A 15 -7.31 -14.11 6.63
CA ASN A 15 -7.21 -14.31 8.08
C ASN A 15 -6.21 -13.34 8.75
N ASP A 16 -6.42 -12.02 8.59
CA ASP A 16 -5.53 -10.93 9.06
C ASP A 16 -4.08 -11.00 8.55
N THR A 17 -3.77 -11.91 7.62
CA THR A 17 -2.42 -12.11 7.10
C THR A 17 -2.31 -11.52 5.71
N PRO A 18 -1.36 -10.61 5.45
CA PRO A 18 -1.13 -10.10 4.11
C PRO A 18 -0.35 -11.11 3.26
N PHE A 19 -0.71 -11.21 1.99
CA PHE A 19 -0.05 -12.03 0.97
C PHE A 19 0.32 -11.15 -0.22
N PHE A 20 1.53 -11.34 -0.71
CA PHE A 20 2.17 -10.51 -1.73
C PHE A 20 2.43 -11.32 -3.00
N PRO A 21 2.48 -10.67 -4.16
CA PRO A 21 2.89 -11.34 -5.38
C PRO A 21 4.40 -11.56 -5.38
N LEU A 22 4.84 -12.81 -5.62
CA LEU A 22 6.25 -13.13 -5.88
C LEU A 22 6.54 -13.46 -7.34
N ASP A 23 5.50 -13.80 -8.10
CA ASP A 23 5.60 -13.96 -9.55
C ASP A 23 4.76 -12.90 -10.24
N SER A 24 5.29 -12.42 -11.37
CA SER A 24 4.57 -11.55 -12.28
C SER A 24 4.85 -11.95 -13.72
N ASN A 25 3.85 -11.76 -14.58
CA ASN A 25 4.00 -11.80 -16.02
C ASN A 25 3.54 -10.46 -16.58
N VAL A 26 4.37 -9.84 -17.39
CA VAL A 26 4.08 -8.52 -17.97
C VAL A 26 3.94 -8.67 -19.48
N ARG A 27 2.84 -8.16 -20.02
CA ARG A 27 2.52 -8.17 -21.45
C ARG A 27 2.14 -6.77 -21.90
N ILE A 28 2.51 -6.42 -23.12
CA ILE A 28 2.16 -5.14 -23.73
C ILE A 28 1.30 -5.42 -24.95
N HIS A 29 0.11 -4.82 -24.98
CA HIS A 29 -0.85 -4.92 -26.07
C HIS A 29 -1.13 -3.51 -26.61
N GLY A 30 -0.39 -3.11 -27.65
CA GLY A 30 -0.45 -1.74 -28.17
C GLY A 30 -0.05 -0.72 -27.09
N HIS A 31 -0.97 0.15 -26.71
CA HIS A 31 -0.77 1.18 -25.67
C HIS A 31 -1.17 0.72 -24.26
N LYS A 32 -1.56 -0.55 -24.09
CA LYS A 32 -2.00 -1.12 -22.81
C LYS A 32 -0.94 -2.06 -22.24
N LEU A 33 -0.51 -1.78 -21.02
CA LEU A 33 0.31 -2.68 -20.20
C LEU A 33 -0.63 -3.61 -19.40
N VAL A 34 -0.35 -4.91 -19.38
CA VAL A 34 -1.09 -5.90 -18.57
C VAL A 34 -0.09 -6.68 -17.73
N CYS A 35 -0.32 -6.70 -16.42
CA CYS A 35 0.49 -7.41 -15.45
C CYS A 35 -0.37 -8.46 -14.74
N SER A 36 -0.03 -9.74 -14.87
CA SER A 36 -0.65 -10.82 -14.11
C SER A 36 0.22 -11.12 -12.89
N TYR A 37 -0.33 -10.93 -11.69
CA TYR A 37 0.36 -11.11 -10.42
C TYR A 37 -0.14 -12.38 -9.71
N VAL A 38 0.75 -13.33 -9.44
CA VAL A 38 0.39 -14.55 -8.69
C VAL A 38 0.56 -14.28 -7.20
N ILE A 39 -0.54 -14.30 -6.45
CA ILE A 39 -0.53 -14.03 -5.01
C ILE A 39 -0.08 -15.28 -4.26
N ASN A 40 1.22 -15.41 -4.00
CA ASN A 40 1.82 -16.62 -3.44
C ASN A 40 2.98 -16.35 -2.47
N GLY A 41 3.13 -15.13 -1.97
CA GLY A 41 4.14 -14.76 -0.99
C GLY A 41 3.55 -14.45 0.36
N LYS A 42 3.93 -15.20 1.39
CA LYS A 42 3.59 -14.88 2.78
C LYS A 42 4.80 -14.27 3.49
N PRO A 43 4.68 -13.10 4.14
CA PRO A 43 5.76 -12.56 4.92
C PRO A 43 5.98 -13.43 6.15
N ALA A 44 7.24 -13.80 6.39
CA ALA A 44 7.70 -14.55 7.54
C ALA A 44 8.85 -13.80 8.22
N LYS A 45 8.86 -13.83 9.54
CA LYS A 45 9.84 -13.14 10.39
C LYS A 45 10.83 -14.14 10.93
N TYR A 46 12.11 -13.85 10.69
CA TYR A 46 13.23 -14.66 11.13
C TYR A 46 14.12 -13.85 12.06
N ILE A 47 14.54 -14.44 13.17
CA ILE A 47 15.60 -13.88 14.02
C ILE A 47 16.94 -14.47 13.62
N LEU A 48 17.93 -13.60 13.38
CA LEU A 48 19.29 -13.96 12.94
C LEU A 48 19.31 -14.97 11.77
N ASP A 49 18.30 -14.88 10.89
CA ASP A 49 18.13 -15.74 9.71
C ASP A 49 18.00 -17.26 9.97
N ARG A 50 17.83 -17.69 11.22
CA ARG A 50 17.83 -19.13 11.58
C ARG A 50 16.51 -19.63 12.13
N ARG A 51 15.77 -18.81 12.88
CA ARG A 51 14.55 -19.25 13.58
C ARG A 51 13.36 -18.39 13.20
N ARG A 52 12.28 -19.04 12.74
CA ARG A 52 10.99 -18.43 12.46
C ARG A 52 10.31 -18.01 13.77
N ILE A 53 9.87 -16.76 13.85
CA ILE A 53 9.31 -16.14 15.06
C ILE A 53 7.91 -15.55 14.85
N ASP A 54 7.18 -16.01 13.84
CA ASP A 54 5.89 -15.42 13.46
C ASP A 54 4.86 -15.37 14.60
N ARG A 55 4.74 -16.45 15.40
CA ARG A 55 3.78 -16.53 16.52
C ARG A 55 4.10 -15.59 17.69
N PRO A 56 5.31 -15.62 18.28
CA PRO A 56 5.63 -14.68 19.37
C PRO A 56 5.62 -13.23 18.88
N TYR A 57 6.02 -12.98 17.63
CA TYR A 57 5.96 -11.65 17.05
C TYR A 57 4.51 -11.18 16.84
N SER A 58 3.62 -12.01 16.30
CA SER A 58 2.24 -11.61 16.00
C SER A 58 1.47 -11.28 17.28
N LEU A 59 1.72 -12.00 18.38
CA LEU A 59 1.16 -11.70 19.71
C LEU A 59 1.62 -10.32 20.22
N LEU A 60 2.93 -10.06 20.17
CA LEU A 60 3.49 -8.76 20.56
C LEU A 60 2.94 -7.63 19.68
N HIS A 61 2.86 -7.87 18.37
CA HIS A 61 2.33 -6.89 17.42
C HIS A 61 0.84 -6.59 17.68
N ARG A 62 0.01 -7.61 17.93
CA ARG A 62 -1.42 -7.43 18.28
C ARG A 62 -1.59 -6.60 19.56
N ALA A 63 -0.73 -6.80 20.55
CA ALA A 63 -0.76 -6.02 21.79
C ALA A 63 -0.36 -4.55 21.56
N LEU A 64 0.60 -4.29 20.66
CA LEU A 64 1.17 -2.96 20.45
C LEU A 64 0.49 -2.14 19.34
N THR A 65 -0.23 -2.77 18.42
CA THR A 65 -0.90 -2.10 17.29
C THR A 65 -1.96 -1.08 17.76
N PRO A 66 -2.82 -1.39 18.75
CA PRO A 66 -3.78 -0.41 19.27
C PRO A 66 -3.11 0.80 19.91
N LEU A 67 -1.96 0.60 20.57
CA LEU A 67 -1.17 1.66 21.21
C LEU A 67 -0.44 2.55 20.18
N TYR A 68 -0.04 1.96 19.05
CA TYR A 68 0.55 2.67 17.91
C TYR A 68 -0.49 3.51 17.16
N LEU A 69 -1.68 2.95 16.90
CA LEU A 69 -2.73 3.64 16.14
C LEU A 69 -3.44 4.76 16.95
N ARG A 70 -3.44 4.69 18.29
CA ARG A 70 -4.21 5.63 19.13
C ARG A 70 -3.48 6.91 19.54
N SER A 71 -2.15 7.00 19.45
CA SER A 71 -1.45 8.17 20.01
C SER A 71 -0.24 8.60 19.18
N PHE A 72 -0.24 9.86 18.75
CA PHE A 72 0.93 10.52 18.17
C PHE A 72 2.13 10.54 19.13
N LEU A 73 1.89 10.52 20.46
CA LEU A 73 2.92 10.56 21.50
C LEU A 73 3.66 9.23 21.70
N THR A 74 3.11 8.10 21.24
CA THR A 74 3.75 6.77 21.36
C THR A 74 4.60 6.40 20.12
N ARG A 75 4.58 7.24 19.08
CA ARG A 75 5.43 7.07 17.88
C ARG A 75 6.93 6.94 18.19
N PRO A 76 7.54 7.71 19.10
CA PRO A 76 8.96 7.55 19.42
C PRO A 76 9.27 6.19 20.06
N LEU A 77 8.37 5.68 20.91
CA LEU A 77 8.49 4.35 21.52
C LEU A 77 8.37 3.25 20.47
N TYR A 78 7.47 3.41 19.49
CA TYR A 78 7.36 2.49 18.36
C TYR A 78 8.58 2.52 17.43
N VAL A 79 9.11 3.71 17.14
CA VAL A 79 10.38 3.88 16.41
C VAL A 79 11.52 3.16 17.15
N TYR A 80 11.57 3.28 18.49
CA TYR A 80 12.53 2.59 19.33
C TYR A 80 12.34 1.06 19.29
N LEU A 81 11.11 0.55 19.42
CA LEU A 81 10.79 -0.88 19.29
C LEU A 81 11.17 -1.43 17.90
N MET A 82 10.95 -0.66 16.84
CA MET A 82 11.37 -1.01 15.48
C MET A 82 12.88 -0.89 15.29
N ALA A 83 13.58 -0.03 16.04
CA ALA A 83 15.04 0.02 16.10
C ALA A 83 15.61 -1.22 16.83
N VAL A 84 15.02 -1.62 17.96
CA VAL A 84 15.35 -2.84 18.71
C VAL A 84 15.18 -4.09 17.84
N ARG A 85 14.15 -4.14 17.00
CA ARG A 85 13.96 -5.21 15.99
C ARG A 85 15.19 -5.38 15.07
N THR A 86 15.88 -4.28 14.74
CA THR A 86 17.14 -4.29 13.97
C THR A 86 18.26 -4.96 14.72
N ILE A 87 18.42 -4.56 15.98
CA ILE A 87 19.50 -5.01 16.86
C ILE A 87 19.35 -6.51 17.11
N LEU A 88 18.11 -6.98 17.24
CA LEU A 88 17.78 -8.40 17.37
C LEU A 88 17.93 -9.19 16.05
N GLY A 89 18.31 -8.55 14.94
CA GLY A 89 18.51 -9.22 13.66
C GLY A 89 17.24 -9.82 13.06
N ILE A 90 16.07 -9.24 13.34
CA ILE A 90 14.79 -9.72 12.81
C ILE A 90 14.63 -9.29 11.36
N ARG A 91 14.76 -10.24 10.43
CA ARG A 91 14.59 -10.01 8.99
C ARG A 91 13.22 -10.49 8.52
N ASN A 92 12.59 -9.73 7.63
CA ASN A 92 11.41 -10.18 6.89
C ASN A 92 11.89 -10.94 5.65
N ARG A 93 11.31 -12.11 5.41
CA ARG A 93 11.46 -12.85 4.17
C ARG A 93 10.08 -13.17 3.63
N PHE A 94 9.97 -13.34 2.32
CA PHE A 94 8.76 -13.89 1.73
C PHE A 94 8.95 -15.39 1.53
N GLU A 95 8.04 -16.18 2.09
CA GLU A 95 7.95 -17.61 1.83
C GLU A 95 6.90 -17.83 0.74
N ARG A 96 7.24 -18.67 -0.24
CA ARG A 96 6.30 -19.07 -1.27
C ARG A 96 5.26 -20.01 -0.68
N THR A 97 3.99 -19.76 -0.97
CA THR A 97 2.85 -20.56 -0.52
C THR A 97 2.05 -21.09 -1.71
N LYS A 98 1.01 -21.90 -1.44
CA LYS A 98 -0.03 -22.15 -2.43
C LYS A 98 -0.60 -20.78 -2.89
N PRO A 99 -0.78 -20.55 -4.20
CA PRO A 99 -1.38 -19.33 -4.70
C PRO A 99 -2.79 -19.13 -4.14
N LEU A 100 -3.10 -17.90 -3.73
CA LEU A 100 -4.47 -17.48 -3.43
C LEU A 100 -5.24 -17.08 -4.69
N GLY A 101 -4.56 -16.88 -5.81
CA GLY A 101 -5.18 -16.49 -7.07
C GLY A 101 -4.22 -15.67 -7.92
N VAL A 102 -4.73 -15.24 -9.07
CA VAL A 102 -4.02 -14.35 -9.99
C VAL A 102 -4.79 -13.04 -10.07
N VAL A 103 -4.11 -11.93 -9.89
CA VAL A 103 -4.68 -10.59 -10.09
C VAL A 103 -4.18 -10.06 -11.42
N GLU A 104 -5.10 -9.67 -12.31
CA GLU A 104 -4.73 -8.99 -13.55
C GLU A 104 -4.86 -7.49 -13.37
N ALA A 105 -3.73 -6.79 -13.37
CA ALA A 105 -3.69 -5.35 -13.45
C ALA A 105 -3.46 -4.92 -14.90
N SER A 106 -4.07 -3.81 -15.30
CA SER A 106 -3.85 -3.20 -16.58
C SER A 106 -3.74 -1.70 -16.48
N TYR A 107 -2.90 -1.14 -17.34
CA TYR A 107 -2.53 0.27 -17.31
C TYR A 107 -2.55 0.84 -18.71
N VAL A 108 -3.18 2.00 -18.86
CA VAL A 108 -3.03 2.87 -20.04
C VAL A 108 -2.46 4.19 -19.55
N ILE A 109 -1.31 4.57 -20.09
CA ILE A 109 -0.59 5.78 -19.69
C ILE A 109 -0.92 6.88 -20.70
N GLY A 110 -1.50 7.97 -20.21
CA GLY A 110 -1.66 9.21 -20.97
C GLY A 110 -0.67 10.27 -20.49
N ASP A 111 -0.78 11.48 -21.04
CA ASP A 111 0.16 12.58 -20.76
C ASP A 111 0.18 12.99 -19.28
N ASN A 112 -0.98 13.01 -18.65
CA ASN A 112 -1.17 13.47 -17.27
C ASN A 112 -2.05 12.52 -16.46
N TYR A 113 -2.21 11.28 -16.90
CA TYR A 113 -3.01 10.29 -16.19
C TYR A 113 -2.52 8.86 -16.42
N VAL A 114 -2.92 7.98 -15.51
CA VAL A 114 -2.81 6.53 -15.68
C VAL A 114 -4.20 5.94 -15.44
N ASP A 115 -4.78 5.33 -16.46
CA ASP A 115 -5.98 4.51 -16.29
C ASP A 115 -5.57 3.14 -15.77
N VAL A 116 -6.15 2.74 -14.65
CA VAL A 116 -5.86 1.49 -13.95
C VAL A 116 -7.09 0.62 -13.96
N GLY A 117 -6.95 -0.62 -14.43
CA GLY A 117 -7.95 -1.66 -14.31
C GLY A 117 -7.39 -2.83 -13.53
N ILE A 118 -8.07 -3.26 -12.46
CA ILE A 118 -7.67 -4.41 -11.63
C ILE A 118 -8.79 -5.44 -11.67
N ASN A 119 -8.50 -6.66 -12.08
CA ASN A 119 -9.41 -7.80 -11.99
C ASN A 119 -8.99 -8.74 -10.86
N LEU A 120 -9.92 -9.01 -9.94
CA LEU A 120 -9.74 -9.87 -8.77
C LEU A 120 -10.54 -11.19 -8.87
N ASP A 121 -11.03 -11.53 -10.06
CA ASP A 121 -11.72 -12.81 -10.31
C ASP A 121 -10.81 -14.00 -10.00
N GLY A 122 -11.34 -14.96 -9.22
CA GLY A 122 -10.60 -16.17 -8.84
C GLY A 122 -9.57 -15.96 -7.73
N VAL A 123 -9.59 -14.82 -7.04
CA VAL A 123 -8.79 -14.58 -5.82
C VAL A 123 -9.54 -15.10 -4.59
N ASP A 124 -8.95 -16.09 -3.92
CA ASP A 124 -9.42 -16.71 -2.67
C ASP A 124 -8.79 -16.02 -1.45
N ALA A 125 -9.35 -14.87 -1.07
CA ALA A 125 -8.92 -14.05 0.06
C ALA A 125 -10.09 -13.27 0.67
N ASP A 126 -9.97 -12.81 1.91
CA ASP A 126 -11.02 -12.02 2.58
C ASP A 126 -11.13 -10.60 1.98
N GLY A 127 -10.02 -10.08 1.45
CA GLY A 127 -9.97 -8.79 0.77
C GLY A 127 -8.67 -8.59 0.01
N VAL A 128 -8.65 -7.58 -0.86
CA VAL A 128 -7.46 -7.21 -1.63
C VAL A 128 -7.22 -5.72 -1.53
N PHE A 129 -6.03 -5.36 -1.06
CA PHE A 129 -5.52 -4.01 -1.15
C PHE A 129 -4.99 -3.74 -2.55
N VAL A 130 -5.47 -2.68 -3.17
CA VAL A 130 -4.91 -2.07 -4.37
C VAL A 130 -4.22 -0.77 -3.93
N ALA A 131 -2.91 -0.84 -3.75
CA ALA A 131 -2.08 0.23 -3.22
C ALA A 131 -1.59 1.17 -4.33
N ASN A 132 -1.75 2.48 -4.12
CA ASN A 132 -1.11 3.52 -4.93
C ASN A 132 -0.16 4.30 -4.03
N GLU A 133 1.11 3.87 -4.03
CA GLU A 133 2.11 4.31 -3.07
C GLU A 133 3.28 5.02 -3.75
N PHE A 134 3.61 6.17 -3.19
CA PHE A 134 4.71 7.03 -3.60
C PHE A 134 5.62 7.30 -2.39
N SER A 135 6.75 7.99 -2.57
CA SER A 135 7.64 8.32 -1.45
C SER A 135 6.96 9.28 -0.47
N GLY A 136 6.88 8.89 0.81
CA GLY A 136 6.37 9.73 1.89
C GLY A 136 7.30 10.90 2.24
N ARG A 137 8.58 10.85 1.83
CA ARG A 137 9.49 11.99 1.89
C ARG A 137 9.14 13.07 0.87
N LEU A 138 8.61 12.70 -0.29
CA LEU A 138 8.28 13.63 -1.37
C LEU A 138 6.83 14.12 -1.29
N PHE A 139 5.88 13.20 -1.08
CA PHE A 139 4.46 13.49 -0.96
C PHE A 139 4.10 13.70 0.50
N THR A 140 4.10 14.96 0.94
CA THR A 140 4.00 15.34 2.34
C THR A 140 2.63 15.89 2.72
N GLN A 141 1.75 16.11 1.74
CA GLN A 141 0.44 16.72 1.95
C GLN A 141 -0.67 15.85 1.36
N LEU A 142 -1.79 15.78 2.07
CA LEU A 142 -3.02 15.13 1.66
C LEU A 142 -4.12 16.18 1.58
N TYR A 143 -4.89 16.15 0.50
CA TYR A 143 -6.08 16.95 0.30
C TYR A 143 -7.26 16.01 0.05
N ILE A 144 -8.40 16.29 0.68
CA ILE A 144 -9.66 15.55 0.52
C ILE A 144 -10.65 16.53 -0.07
N ASP A 145 -11.15 16.25 -1.28
CA ASP A 145 -12.01 17.17 -2.04
C ASP A 145 -11.48 18.61 -2.12
N GLY A 146 -10.16 18.75 -2.35
CA GLY A 146 -9.46 20.03 -2.44
C GLY A 146 -9.15 20.70 -1.10
N VAL A 147 -9.63 20.16 0.03
CA VAL A 147 -9.35 20.69 1.36
C VAL A 147 -8.15 19.97 1.97
N LYS A 148 -7.14 20.72 2.40
CA LYS A 148 -5.95 20.13 3.04
C LYS A 148 -6.34 19.42 4.33
N ALA A 149 -6.00 18.14 4.43
CA ALA A 149 -6.23 17.36 5.64
C ALA A 149 -5.38 17.90 6.79
N ARG A 150 -5.99 18.07 7.97
CA ARG A 150 -5.28 18.52 9.19
C ARG A 150 -4.20 17.53 9.63
N ARG A 151 -4.42 16.25 9.35
CA ARG A 151 -3.53 15.15 9.68
C ARG A 151 -3.31 14.28 8.45
N PHE A 152 -2.12 13.71 8.36
CA PHE A 152 -1.77 12.74 7.36
C PHE A 152 -1.16 11.51 8.06
N GLU A 153 -2.01 10.83 8.83
CA GLU A 153 -1.64 9.64 9.60
C GLU A 153 -1.66 8.39 8.69
N PRO A 154 -0.90 7.33 9.01
CA PRO A 154 -0.97 6.06 8.32
C PRO A 154 -2.38 5.46 8.37
N TRP A 155 -2.81 4.86 7.26
CA TRP A 155 -4.01 4.00 7.16
C TRP A 155 -5.32 4.65 7.63
N MET A 156 -5.49 5.96 7.41
CA MET A 156 -6.75 6.66 7.66
C MET A 156 -7.81 6.23 6.64
N GLU A 157 -8.95 5.74 7.11
CA GLU A 157 -10.12 5.53 6.25
C GLU A 157 -10.70 6.89 5.86
N ILE A 158 -10.87 7.11 4.56
CA ILE A 158 -11.51 8.31 4.02
C ILE A 158 -12.92 7.93 3.58
N THR A 159 -13.92 8.58 4.15
CA THR A 159 -15.34 8.35 3.87
C THR A 159 -16.01 9.63 3.39
N GLY A 160 -17.08 9.49 2.60
CA GLY A 160 -17.92 10.61 2.15
C GLY A 160 -17.25 11.62 1.21
N CYS A 161 -16.05 11.33 0.68
CA CYS A 161 -15.34 12.19 -0.25
C CYS A 161 -15.50 11.73 -1.71
N ARG A 162 -15.24 12.63 -2.66
CA ARG A 162 -15.17 12.30 -4.09
C ARG A 162 -13.77 11.90 -4.53
N GLU A 163 -12.74 12.50 -3.94
CA GLU A 163 -11.35 12.23 -4.30
C GLU A 163 -10.38 12.53 -3.16
N ALA A 164 -9.20 11.92 -3.24
CA ALA A 164 -8.06 12.24 -2.41
C ALA A 164 -6.86 12.60 -3.28
N THR A 165 -6.14 13.64 -2.90
CA THR A 165 -4.98 14.14 -3.62
C THR A 165 -3.74 14.14 -2.73
N LEU A 166 -2.71 13.44 -3.18
CA LEU A 166 -1.36 13.51 -2.63
C LEU A 166 -0.63 14.66 -3.31
N TYR A 167 0.04 15.51 -2.54
CA TYR A 167 0.80 16.63 -3.09
C TYR A 167 2.24 16.63 -2.59
N SER A 168 3.17 16.83 -3.54
CA SER A 168 4.57 17.08 -3.28
C SER A 168 4.88 18.56 -3.53
N PRO A 169 5.03 19.39 -2.48
CA PRO A 169 5.42 20.78 -2.63
C PRO A 169 6.80 20.95 -3.28
N TYR A 170 7.71 20.01 -3.00
CA TYR A 170 9.07 20.03 -3.54
C TYR A 170 9.08 19.81 -5.05
N LEU A 171 8.34 18.80 -5.53
CA LEU A 171 8.26 18.50 -6.96
C LEU A 171 7.23 19.38 -7.68
N ARG A 172 6.37 20.09 -6.96
CA ARG A 172 5.18 20.78 -7.48
C ARG A 172 4.28 19.84 -8.29
N ILE A 173 4.13 18.60 -7.82
CA ILE A 173 3.30 17.58 -8.47
C ILE A 173 2.21 17.11 -7.51
N SER A 174 0.99 16.97 -8.02
CA SER A 174 -0.10 16.29 -7.32
C SER A 174 -0.53 15.02 -8.03
N VAL A 175 -0.93 14.02 -7.24
CA VAL A 175 -1.54 12.78 -7.70
C VAL A 175 -2.92 12.67 -7.07
N THR A 176 -3.96 12.64 -7.89
CA THR A 176 -5.37 12.58 -7.47
C THR A 176 -5.96 11.22 -7.81
N LEU A 177 -6.64 10.63 -6.84
CA LEU A 177 -7.35 9.36 -6.99
C LEU A 177 -8.83 9.53 -6.60
N PRO A 178 -9.77 9.00 -7.39
CA PRO A 178 -11.19 9.07 -7.09
C PRO A 178 -11.57 8.10 -5.97
N ASN A 179 -12.63 8.43 -5.22
CA ASN A 179 -13.32 7.45 -4.40
C ASN A 179 -14.24 6.61 -5.29
N LEU A 180 -14.14 5.30 -5.22
CA LEU A 180 -14.90 4.38 -6.07
C LEU A 180 -16.27 4.02 -5.49
N GLY A 181 -16.52 4.31 -4.21
CA GLY A 181 -17.78 4.01 -3.49
C GLY A 181 -18.04 2.51 -3.25
N SER A 182 -17.56 1.62 -4.13
CA SER A 182 -17.70 0.17 -4.05
C SER A 182 -16.67 -0.51 -3.15
N CYS A 183 -15.63 0.21 -2.74
CA CYS A 183 -14.54 -0.27 -1.90
C CYS A 183 -14.16 0.78 -0.85
N LYS A 184 -13.47 0.36 0.21
CA LYS A 184 -12.95 1.33 1.20
C LYS A 184 -11.75 2.06 0.61
N MET A 185 -11.69 3.36 0.83
CA MET A 185 -10.55 4.21 0.46
C MET A 185 -9.74 4.51 1.72
N LEU A 186 -8.45 4.20 1.67
CA LEU A 186 -7.52 4.40 2.77
C LEU A 186 -6.41 5.31 2.28
N ALA A 187 -6.01 6.29 3.07
CA ALA A 187 -4.84 7.11 2.79
C ALA A 187 -3.88 7.06 3.96
N GLY A 188 -2.61 7.25 3.67
CA GLY A 188 -1.66 7.41 4.74
C GLY A 188 -0.28 7.82 4.29
N ARG A 189 0.54 8.11 5.29
CA ARG A 189 1.93 8.44 5.12
C ARG A 189 2.72 7.95 6.32
N GLU A 190 3.79 7.24 6.04
CA GLU A 190 4.74 6.79 7.05
C GLU A 190 6.17 6.93 6.55
N VAL A 191 7.00 7.58 7.36
CA VAL A 191 8.43 7.73 7.09
C VAL A 191 9.19 7.35 8.35
N LEU A 192 9.82 6.17 8.34
CA LEU A 192 10.62 5.64 9.43
C LEU A 192 12.08 5.45 8.98
N ALA A 193 12.90 6.49 9.19
CA ALA A 193 14.32 6.50 8.87
C ALA A 193 14.61 5.95 7.44
N ARG A 194 15.41 4.88 7.32
CA ARG A 194 15.77 4.23 6.05
C ARG A 194 14.94 2.98 5.72
N ARG A 195 13.85 2.72 6.46
CA ARG A 195 13.17 1.42 6.48
C ARG A 195 11.75 1.40 5.97
N LEU A 196 11.12 2.57 5.97
CA LEU A 196 9.76 2.72 5.52
C LEU A 196 9.65 4.14 5.02
N ASP A 197 9.21 4.27 3.77
CA ASP A 197 9.03 5.55 3.11
C ASP A 197 7.89 5.43 2.12
N TRP A 198 6.67 5.70 2.60
CA TRP A 198 5.49 5.70 1.76
C TRP A 198 4.52 6.83 2.11
N ALA A 199 3.86 7.33 1.08
CA ALA A 199 2.60 8.07 1.16
C ALA A 199 1.72 7.57 0.02
N GLY A 200 0.46 7.28 0.32
CA GLY A 200 -0.37 6.56 -0.63
C GLY A 200 -1.85 6.68 -0.38
N VAL A 201 -2.59 6.27 -1.40
CA VAL A 201 -4.02 6.03 -1.36
C VAL A 201 -4.25 4.61 -1.85
N SER A 202 -4.89 3.79 -1.02
CA SER A 202 -5.13 2.39 -1.28
C SER A 202 -6.62 2.10 -1.24
N TYR A 203 -7.07 1.19 -2.10
CA TYR A 203 -8.43 0.66 -2.07
C TYR A 203 -8.42 -0.70 -1.39
N LEU A 204 -9.34 -0.95 -0.46
CA LEU A 204 -9.61 -2.28 0.06
C LEU A 204 -10.88 -2.82 -0.61
N ALA A 205 -10.68 -3.72 -1.56
CA ALA A 205 -11.73 -4.33 -2.36
C ALA A 205 -12.06 -5.74 -1.88
N LYS A 206 -13.28 -6.19 -2.21
CA LYS A 206 -13.67 -7.59 -2.02
C LYS A 206 -13.06 -8.46 -3.12
N PRO A 207 -12.76 -9.75 -2.85
CA PRO A 207 -12.39 -10.71 -3.90
C PRO A 207 -13.50 -10.83 -4.96
N ASN A 208 -13.17 -11.36 -6.14
CA ASN A 208 -14.11 -11.57 -7.24
C ASN A 208 -14.85 -10.29 -7.65
N THR A 209 -14.10 -9.18 -7.70
CA THR A 209 -14.57 -7.89 -8.19
C THR A 209 -13.58 -7.31 -9.17
N SER A 210 -14.01 -6.28 -9.90
CA SER A 210 -13.14 -5.51 -10.78
C SER A 210 -13.16 -4.04 -10.38
N LEU A 211 -12.00 -3.41 -10.38
CA LEU A 211 -11.82 -1.98 -10.14
C LEU A 211 -11.35 -1.31 -11.43
N ARG A 212 -11.90 -0.13 -11.72
CA ARG A 212 -11.40 0.75 -12.77
C ARG A 212 -11.37 2.17 -12.26
N TYR A 213 -10.23 2.83 -12.39
CA TYR A 213 -10.05 4.18 -11.92
C TYR A 213 -8.93 4.89 -12.68
N ARG A 214 -8.99 6.21 -12.68
CA ARG A 214 -7.97 7.07 -13.28
C ARG A 214 -7.17 7.74 -12.17
N VAL A 215 -5.86 7.57 -12.22
CA VAL A 215 -4.92 8.35 -11.42
C VAL A 215 -4.55 9.59 -12.22
N VAL A 216 -4.85 10.78 -11.73
CA VAL A 216 -4.55 12.05 -12.42
C VAL A 216 -3.29 12.66 -11.83
N LEU A 217 -2.31 12.96 -12.67
CA LEU A 217 -1.09 13.67 -12.31
C LEU A 217 -1.22 15.12 -12.77
N ARG A 218 -0.87 16.09 -11.91
CA ARG A 218 -0.80 17.50 -12.31
C ARG A 218 0.53 18.08 -11.90
N ASN A 219 1.17 18.78 -12.83
CA ASN A 219 2.33 19.61 -12.58
C ASN A 219 1.86 21.05 -12.31
N HIS A 220 2.35 21.63 -11.22
CA HIS A 220 2.04 22.99 -10.76
C HIS A 220 3.25 23.92 -10.95
N ALA A 221 4.16 23.57 -11.86
CA ALA A 221 5.17 24.50 -12.34
C ALA A 221 4.48 25.69 -13.03
N ALA A 222 4.66 26.88 -12.45
CA ALA A 222 4.30 28.17 -13.02
C ALA A 222 5.20 28.51 -14.20
#